data_AF-E7GQE9-F1
#
_entry.id   AF-E7GQE9-F1
#
_cell.length_a   1.000
_cell.length_b   1.000
_cell.length_c   1.000
_cell.angle_alpha   90.00
_cell.angle_beta   90.00
_cell.angle_gamma   90.00
#
_symmetry.space_group_name_H-M   'P 1'
#
loop_
_entity.id
_entity.type
_entity.pdbx_description
1 polymer ?
#
loop_
_entity_poly.entity_id
_entity_poly.type
_entity_poly.pdbx_seq_one_letter_code
_entity_poly.pdbx_strand_id
1 'polypeptide(L)' 'MKEQLLAELKELTENVSDTYDDFVYGINCTMKKQDEEDIQSVIDFIKENPERTSSDIIEYLDELGI' A
#
# COMPACT_ATOMS: atom_id res chain seq x y z
N MET A 1 -2.98 -7.59 14.84
CA MET A 1 -3.50 -7.83 13.48
C MET A 1 -2.83 -6.86 12.51
N LYS A 2 -2.69 -5.59 12.88
CA LYS A 2 -1.92 -4.57 12.15
C LYS A 2 -0.56 -5.00 11.60
N GLU A 3 0.28 -5.66 12.38
CA GLU A 3 1.62 -6.09 11.91
C GLU A 3 1.55 -7.10 10.75
N GLN A 4 0.51 -7.95 10.71
CA GLN A 4 0.29 -8.88 9.60
C GLN A 4 -0.16 -8.13 8.35
N LEU A 5 -1.06 -7.15 8.50
CA LEU A 5 -1.49 -6.29 7.39
C LEU A 5 -0.32 -5.48 6.81
N LEU A 6 0.54 -4.92 7.67
CA LEU A 6 1.73 -4.18 7.21
C LEU A 6 2.73 -5.10 6.49
N ALA A 7 2.88 -6.35 6.93
CA ALA A 7 3.74 -7.32 6.27
C ALA A 7 3.19 -7.70 4.89
N GLU A 8 1.87 -7.95 4.79
CA GLU A 8 1.18 -8.24 3.55
C GLU A 8 1.23 -7.06 2.57
N LEU A 9 0.96 -5.84 3.03
CA LEU A 9 1.05 -4.65 2.21
C LEU A 9 2.47 -4.42 1.67
N LYS A 10 3.49 -4.70 2.49
CA LYS A 10 4.89 -4.65 2.04
C LYS A 10 5.14 -5.67 0.93
N GLU A 11 4.70 -6.92 1.09
CA GLU A 11 4.86 -7.94 0.06
C GLU A 11 4.12 -7.55 -1.24
N LEU A 12 2.92 -7.00 -1.15
CA LEU A 12 2.15 -6.55 -2.31
C LEU A 12 2.87 -5.40 -3.04
N THR A 13 3.33 -4.39 -2.31
CA THR A 13 4.05 -3.25 -2.90
C THR A 13 5.41 -3.64 -3.49
N GLU A 14 6.07 -4.67 -2.97
CA GLU A 14 7.29 -5.27 -3.56
C GLU A 14 7.01 -6.02 -4.88
N ASN A 15 5.77 -6.38 -5.16
CA ASN A 15 5.37 -7.11 -6.38
C ASN A 15 4.65 -6.23 -7.42
N VAL A 16 4.46 -4.94 -7.14
CA VAL A 16 3.94 -3.96 -8.11
C VAL A 16 4.91 -3.84 -9.30
N SER A 17 4.38 -3.77 -10.52
CA SER A 17 5.19 -3.93 -11.75
C SER A 17 6.29 -2.87 -11.93
N ASP A 18 6.06 -1.65 -11.45
CA ASP A 18 6.98 -0.51 -11.51
C ASP A 18 7.53 -0.16 -10.12
N THR A 19 7.57 -1.13 -9.20
CA THR A 19 8.04 -0.92 -7.83
C THR A 19 9.50 -0.42 -7.75
N TYR A 20 9.79 0.32 -6.69
CA TYR A 20 11.13 0.79 -6.33
C TYR A 20 11.25 0.97 -4.82
N ASP A 21 12.49 0.89 -4.29
CA ASP A 21 12.75 0.84 -2.85
C ASP A 21 12.11 2.00 -2.06
N ASP A 22 12.20 3.22 -2.57
CA ASP A 22 11.64 4.41 -1.92
C ASP A 22 10.10 4.37 -1.85
N PHE A 23 9.43 3.77 -2.85
CA PHE A 23 7.99 3.58 -2.84
C PHE A 23 7.59 2.59 -1.74
N VAL A 24 8.18 1.39 -1.73
CA VAL A 24 7.88 0.37 -0.71
C VAL A 24 8.15 0.90 0.70
N TYR A 25 9.29 1.57 0.88
CA TYR A 25 9.65 2.18 2.16
C TYR A 25 8.65 3.29 2.56
N GLY A 26 8.30 4.16 1.62
CA GLY A 26 7.33 5.24 1.81
C GLY A 26 5.97 4.72 2.25
N ILE A 27 5.38 3.79 1.51
CA ILE A 27 4.09 3.17 1.83
C ILE A 27 4.13 2.54 3.22
N ASN A 28 5.14 1.72 3.52
CA ASN A 28 5.26 1.07 4.83
C ASN A 28 5.39 2.08 5.99
N CYS A 29 6.12 3.18 5.78
CA CYS A 29 6.25 4.23 6.80
C CYS A 29 4.96 5.02 7.02
N THR A 30 4.25 5.36 5.94
CA THR A 30 2.95 6.04 5.99
C THR A 30 1.92 5.17 6.70
N MET A 31 1.82 3.89 6.33
CA MET A 31 0.81 2.95 6.82
C MET A 31 0.98 2.58 8.30
N LYS A 32 2.20 2.65 8.84
CA LYS A 32 2.42 2.48 10.30
C LYS A 32 1.63 3.48 11.15
N LYS A 33 1.30 4.65 10.61
CA LYS A 33 0.57 5.71 11.32
C LYS A 33 -0.95 5.58 11.21
N GLN A 34 -1.45 4.83 10.23
CA GLN A 34 -2.88 4.67 9.96
C GLN A 34 -3.50 3.55 10.79
N ASP A 35 -4.82 3.46 10.84
CA ASP A 35 -5.51 2.36 11.54
C ASP A 35 -5.56 1.07 10.68
N GLU A 36 -6.16 0.00 11.21
CA GLU A 36 -6.23 -1.27 10.49
C GLU A 36 -7.20 -1.21 9.29
N GLU A 37 -8.20 -0.33 9.31
CA GLU A 37 -9.19 -0.19 8.23
C GLU A 37 -8.55 0.47 7.00
N ASP A 38 -7.79 1.54 7.20
CA ASP A 38 -7.05 2.22 6.13
C ASP A 38 -6.05 1.27 5.44
N ILE A 39 -5.29 0.51 6.23
CA ILE A 39 -4.31 -0.45 5.70
C ILE A 39 -5.02 -1.54 4.89
N GLN A 40 -6.15 -2.06 5.39
CA GLN A 40 -6.93 -3.06 4.67
C GLN A 40 -7.49 -2.50 3.35
N SER A 41 -7.96 -1.24 3.36
CA SER A 41 -8.48 -0.57 2.16
C SER A 41 -7.42 -0.49 1.06
N VAL A 42 -6.17 -0.16 1.41
CA VAL A 42 -5.06 -0.11 0.45
C VAL A 42 -4.68 -1.52 -0.06
N ILE A 43 -4.68 -2.53 0.82
CA ILE A 43 -4.44 -3.93 0.41
C ILE A 43 -5.50 -4.39 -0.59
N ASP A 44 -6.77 -4.12 -0.31
CA ASP A 44 -7.89 -4.52 -1.16
C ASP A 44 -7.80 -3.79 -2.51
N PHE A 45 -7.47 -2.50 -2.50
CA PHE A 45 -7.15 -1.74 -3.71
C PHE A 45 -6.01 -2.40 -4.50
N ILE A 46 -4.87 -2.78 -3.93
CA ILE A 46 -3.81 -3.41 -4.73
C ILE A 46 -4.28 -4.76 -5.32
N LYS A 47 -5.04 -5.55 -4.57
CA LYS A 47 -5.47 -6.91 -4.98
C LYS A 47 -6.58 -6.93 -6.03
N GLU A 48 -7.49 -5.95 -6.01
CA GLU A 48 -8.60 -5.83 -6.96
C GLU A 48 -8.12 -5.70 -8.42
N ASN A 49 -6.95 -5.09 -8.64
CA ASN A 49 -6.36 -4.94 -9.96
C ASN A 49 -4.83 -5.12 -9.91
N PRO A 50 -4.30 -6.29 -10.31
CA PRO A 50 -2.85 -6.57 -10.35
C PRO A 50 -2.04 -5.69 -11.31
N GLU A 51 -2.68 -4.95 -12.22
CA GLU A 51 -2.00 -4.01 -13.12
C GLU A 51 -1.81 -2.61 -12.50
N ARG A 52 -2.26 -2.40 -11.25
CA ARG A 52 -2.04 -1.15 -10.52
C ARG A 52 -0.54 -0.88 -10.35
N THR A 53 -0.17 0.35 -10.68
CA THR A 53 1.19 0.87 -10.61
C THR A 53 1.45 1.58 -9.28
N SER A 54 2.70 1.92 -9.02
CA SER A 54 3.08 2.76 -7.88
C SER A 54 2.32 4.09 -7.87
N SER A 55 2.05 4.67 -9.04
CA SER A 55 1.31 5.94 -9.18
C SER A 55 -0.16 5.77 -8.82
N ASP A 56 -0.83 4.71 -9.28
CA ASP A 56 -2.23 4.43 -8.93
C ASP A 56 -2.41 4.29 -7.41
N ILE A 57 -1.43 3.66 -6.74
CA ILE A 57 -1.45 3.46 -5.29
C ILE A 57 -1.23 4.79 -4.56
N ILE A 58 -0.30 5.62 -5.02
CA ILE A 58 -0.06 6.95 -4.43
C ILE A 58 -1.29 7.85 -4.60
N GLU A 59 -1.90 7.88 -5.78
CA GLU A 59 -3.14 8.65 -6.03
C GLU A 59 -4.27 8.20 -5.10
N TYR A 60 -4.40 6.89 -4.86
CA TYR A 60 -5.39 6.36 -3.94
C TYR A 60 -5.13 6.78 -2.47
N LEU A 61 -3.87 6.86 -2.04
CA LEU A 61 -3.56 7.40 -0.71
C LEU A 61 -3.98 8.86 -0.58
N ASP A 62 -3.73 9.67 -1.61
CA ASP A 62 -4.17 11.07 -1.65
C ASP A 62 -5.71 11.18 -1.58
N GLU A 63 -6.44 10.28 -2.26
CA GLU A 63 -7.91 10.22 -2.20
C GLU A 63 -8.45 9.87 -0.80
N LEU A 64 -7.73 9.01 -0.07
CA LEU A 64 -8.03 8.68 1.33
C LEU A 64 -7.61 9.79 2.31
N GLY A 65 -6.84 10.78 1.86
CA GLY A 65 -6.31 11.86 2.70
C GLY A 65 -5.14 11.42 3.59
N ILE A 66 -4.35 10.46 3.13
CA ILE A 66 -3.24 9.82 3.84
C ILE A 66 -1.88 10.42 3.48
#